data_AF-A0A381KPA8-F1
#
_entry.id   AF-A0A381KPA8-F1
#
_cell.length_a   1.000
_cell.length_b   1.000
_cell.length_c   1.000
_cell.angle_alpha   90.00
_cell.angle_beta   90.00
_cell.angle_gamma   90.00
#
_symmetry.space_group_name_H-M   'P 1'
#
loop_
_entity.id
_entity.type
_entity.pdbx_description
1 polymer ?
#
loop_
_entity_poly.entity_id
_entity_poly.type
_entity_poly.pdbx_seq_one_letter_code
_entity_poly.pdbx_strand_id
1 'polypeptide(L)'
;MSFLSGNISNMRLPCSIAAQKAAEVESGTEEGSIISTIGIAVSILVNISILTIGVILGGSVLSKIPAEVVEKLNLILPALFGSVFGQVFYKIKN
;
A
#
# COMPACT_ATOMS: atom_id res chain seq x y z
N MET A 1 -12.66 5.81 -0.96
CA MET A 1 -12.00 4.47 -0.93
C MET A 1 -10.48 4.55 -1.00
N SER A 2 -9.88 5.35 -1.88
CA SER A 2 -8.42 5.36 -2.05
C SER A 2 -7.64 5.87 -0.82
N PHE A 3 -8.17 6.88 -0.09
CA PHE A 3 -7.52 7.46 1.10
C PHE A 3 -7.45 6.52 2.31
N LEU A 4 -8.48 5.69 2.53
CA LEU A 4 -8.51 4.76 3.65
C LEU A 4 -7.63 3.52 3.41
N SER A 5 -7.38 3.19 2.15
CA SER A 5 -6.75 1.92 1.79
C SER A 5 -5.21 2.02 1.73
N GLY A 6 -4.60 3.20 1.87
CA GLY A 6 -3.13 3.38 1.99
C GLY A 6 -2.50 4.23 0.88
N ASN A 7 -1.31 3.85 0.39
CA ASN A 7 -0.50 4.65 -0.55
C ASN A 7 -1.14 4.83 -1.95
N ILE A 8 -1.92 5.90 -2.12
CA ILE A 8 -2.60 6.22 -3.38
C ILE A 8 -1.60 6.48 -4.50
N SER A 9 -0.66 7.40 -4.29
CA SER A 9 0.24 7.88 -5.34
C SER A 9 1.15 6.78 -5.89
N ASN A 10 1.58 5.85 -5.03
CA ASN A 10 2.54 4.83 -5.44
C ASN A 10 1.91 3.55 -5.98
N MET A 11 0.65 3.26 -5.64
CA MET A 11 0.05 1.96 -5.99
C MET A 11 -1.32 2.06 -6.64
N ARG A 12 -2.20 2.94 -6.14
CA ARG A 12 -3.59 3.01 -6.66
C ARG A 12 -3.71 3.88 -7.89
N LEU A 13 -2.95 4.98 -7.95
CA LEU A 13 -2.89 5.87 -9.10
C LEU A 13 -2.33 5.18 -10.36
N PRO A 14 -1.21 4.43 -10.30
CA PRO A 14 -0.78 3.66 -11.47
C PRO A 14 -1.77 2.55 -11.85
N CYS A 15 -2.42 1.88 -10.87
CA CYS A 15 -3.48 0.90 -11.17
C CYS A 15 -4.69 1.52 -11.88
N SER A 16 -5.14 2.71 -11.46
CA SER A 16 -6.25 3.38 -12.13
C SER A 16 -5.88 3.81 -13.56
N ILE A 17 -4.66 4.31 -13.76
CA ILE A 17 -4.15 4.67 -15.09
C ILE A 17 -4.01 3.43 -15.97
N ALA A 18 -3.52 2.31 -15.42
CA ALA A 18 -3.43 1.05 -16.15
C ALA A 18 -4.82 0.51 -16.53
N ALA A 19 -5.80 0.59 -15.64
CA ALA A 19 -7.18 0.20 -15.92
C ALA A 19 -7.83 1.08 -16.99
N GLN A 20 -7.63 2.40 -16.93
CA GLN A 20 -8.10 3.34 -17.95
C GLN A 20 -7.45 3.07 -19.32
N LYS A 21 -6.14 2.81 -19.36
CA LYS A 21 -5.43 2.41 -20.58
C LYS A 21 -5.93 1.09 -21.15
N ALA A 22 -6.18 0.09 -20.30
CA ALA A 22 -6.66 -1.22 -20.74
C ALA A 22 -8.10 -1.18 -21.28
N ALA A 23 -8.91 -0.23 -20.79
CA ALA A 23 -10.26 0.02 -21.29
C ALA A 23 -10.31 1.06 -22.43
N GLU A 24 -9.15 1.57 -22.88
CA GLU A 24 -9.03 2.60 -23.93
C GLU A 24 -9.85 3.88 -23.65
N VAL A 25 -10.05 4.22 -22.38
CA VAL A 25 -10.82 5.40 -21.95
C VAL A 25 -9.91 6.56 -21.54
N GLU A 26 -10.29 7.77 -21.93
CA GLU A 26 -9.54 8.98 -21.59
C GLU A 26 -9.78 9.40 -20.13
N SER A 27 -8.70 9.70 -19.42
CA SER A 27 -8.75 10.15 -18.02
C SER A 27 -9.50 11.49 -17.91
N GLY A 28 -10.54 11.54 -17.07
CA GLY A 28 -11.36 12.74 -16.87
C GLY A 28 -12.70 12.72 -17.60
N THR A 29 -12.96 11.70 -18.41
CA THR A 29 -14.31 11.40 -18.92
C THR A 29 -15.16 10.69 -17.85
N GLU A 30 -16.48 10.67 -18.04
CA GLU A 30 -17.41 9.97 -17.12
C GLU A 30 -17.10 8.47 -17.08
N GLU A 31 -16.86 7.86 -18.25
CA GLU A 31 -16.45 6.45 -18.39
C GLU A 31 -15.08 6.19 -17.73
N GLY A 32 -14.11 7.09 -17.95
CA GLY A 32 -12.79 7.02 -17.32
C GLY A 32 -12.86 7.08 -15.79
N SER A 33 -13.80 7.82 -15.23
CA SER A 33 -14.00 7.93 -13.78
C SER A 33 -14.59 6.65 -13.17
N ILE A 34 -15.52 6.00 -13.89
CA ILE A 34 -16.08 4.70 -13.49
C ILE A 34 -15.01 3.62 -13.53
N ILE A 35 -14.26 3.52 -14.64
CA ILE A 35 -13.17 2.55 -14.79
C ILE A 35 -12.06 2.77 -13.76
N SER A 36 -11.70 4.02 -13.48
CA SER A 36 -10.74 4.37 -12.42
C SER A 36 -11.19 3.85 -11.06
N THR A 37 -12.47 4.03 -10.72
CA THR A 37 -13.05 3.58 -9.45
C THR A 37 -13.00 2.06 -9.34
N ILE A 38 -13.34 1.33 -10.41
CA ILE A 38 -13.26 -0.14 -10.47
C ILE A 38 -11.81 -0.60 -10.35
N GLY A 39 -10.87 0.02 -11.08
CA GLY A 39 -9.45 -0.30 -11.03
C GLY A 39 -8.85 -0.10 -9.63
N ILE A 40 -9.25 0.97 -8.94
CA ILE A 40 -8.87 1.21 -7.54
C ILE A 40 -9.50 0.14 -6.63
N ALA A 41 -10.78 -0.20 -6.81
CA ALA A 41 -11.44 -1.21 -6.00
C ALA A 41 -10.77 -2.59 -6.11
N VAL A 42 -10.45 -3.02 -7.34
CA VAL A 42 -9.75 -4.30 -7.59
C VAL A 42 -8.34 -4.28 -7.01
N SER A 43 -7.61 -3.17 -7.13
CA SER A 43 -6.28 -3.00 -6.53
C SER A 43 -6.31 -3.24 -5.01
N ILE A 44 -7.34 -2.71 -4.34
CA ILE A 44 -7.53 -2.89 -2.88
C ILE A 44 -7.80 -4.35 -2.54
N LEU A 45 -8.68 -5.02 -3.29
CA LEU A 45 -9.00 -6.42 -3.05
C LEU A 45 -7.77 -7.31 -3.18
N VAL A 46 -7.02 -7.16 -4.28
CA VAL A 46 -5.79 -7.94 -4.50
C VAL A 46 -4.76 -7.69 -3.40
N ASN A 47 -4.60 -6.42 -2.98
CA ASN A 47 -3.67 -6.07 -1.92
C ASN A 47 -4.02 -6.75 -0.60
N ILE A 48 -5.30 -6.69 -0.20
CA ILE A 48 -5.77 -7.31 1.04
C ILE A 48 -5.61 -8.82 0.96
N SER A 49 -5.99 -9.46 -0.15
CA SER A 49 -5.85 -10.91 -0.31
C SER A 49 -4.40 -11.37 -0.14
N ILE A 50 -3.45 -10.72 -0.82
CA ILE A 50 -2.03 -11.06 -0.72
C ILE A 50 -1.50 -10.79 0.69
N LEU A 51 -1.87 -9.64 1.28
CA LEU A 51 -1.45 -9.28 2.63
C LEU A 51 -1.95 -10.30 3.66
N THR A 52 -3.22 -10.72 3.58
CA THR A 52 -3.80 -11.71 4.48
C THR A 52 -3.04 -13.04 4.41
N ILE A 53 -2.72 -13.52 3.20
CA ILE A 53 -1.91 -14.73 3.02
C ILE A 53 -0.52 -14.54 3.63
N GLY A 54 0.12 -13.39 3.36
CA GLY A 54 1.43 -13.05 3.91
C GLY A 54 1.45 -12.99 5.43
N VAL A 55 0.39 -12.49 6.07
CA VAL A 55 0.25 -12.44 7.53
C VAL A 55 0.09 -13.83 8.12
N ILE A 56 -0.73 -14.70 7.51
CA ILE A 56 -0.95 -16.07 8.00
C ILE A 56 0.35 -16.89 7.90
N LEU A 57 1.03 -16.83 6.75
CA LEU A 57 2.32 -17.50 6.55
C LEU A 57 3.41 -16.88 7.43
N GLY A 58 3.45 -15.56 7.52
CA GLY A 58 4.40 -14.81 8.33
C GLY A 58 4.27 -15.13 9.82
N GLY A 59 3.05 -15.23 10.35
CA GLY A 59 2.81 -15.64 11.74
C GLY A 59 3.35 -17.03 12.04
N SER A 60 3.16 -17.97 11.11
CA SER A 60 3.67 -19.34 11.24
C SER A 60 5.21 -19.41 11.26
N VAL A 61 5.86 -18.54 10.48
CA VAL A 61 7.34 -18.39 10.48
C VAL A 61 7.81 -17.70 11.76
N LEU A 62 7.09 -16.68 12.21
CA LEU A 62 7.43 -15.89 13.39
C LEU A 62 7.38 -16.72 14.67
N SER A 63 6.47 -17.70 14.77
CA SER A 63 6.41 -18.66 15.88
C SER A 63 7.64 -19.56 16.01
N LYS A 64 8.50 -19.65 14.98
CA LYS A 64 9.77 -20.39 15.03
C LYS A 64 10.96 -19.53 15.44
N ILE A 65 10.79 -18.22 15.58
CA ILE A 65 11.84 -17.27 15.93
C ILE A 65 11.82 -17.04 17.45
N PRO A 66 12.99 -16.91 18.12
CA PRO A 66 13.06 -16.65 19.55
C PRO A 66 12.33 -15.37 19.97
N ALA A 67 11.66 -15.43 21.14
CA ALA A 67 10.76 -14.40 21.65
C ALA A 67 11.41 -13.01 21.77
N GLU A 68 12.71 -12.95 22.05
CA GLU A 68 13.47 -11.70 22.19
C GLU A 68 13.52 -10.87 20.90
N VAL A 69 13.52 -11.53 19.72
CA VAL A 69 13.50 -10.82 18.42
C VAL A 69 12.08 -10.37 18.09
N VAL A 70 11.07 -11.16 18.47
CA VAL A 70 9.65 -10.82 18.28
C VAL A 70 9.27 -9.59 19.10
N GLU A 71 9.81 -9.46 20.32
CA GLU A 71 9.56 -8.30 21.17
C GLU A 71 10.06 -6.99 20.54
N LYS A 72 11.20 -7.03 19.83
CA LYS A 72 11.75 -5.86 19.13
C LYS A 72 10.94 -5.45 17.90
N LEU A 73 10.07 -6.30 17.37
CA LEU A 73 9.13 -5.92 16.30
C LEU A 73 8.15 -4.83 16.78
N ASN A 74 7.88 -4.71 18.08
CA ASN A 74 7.06 -3.60 18.60
C ASN A 74 7.70 -2.23 18.37
N LEU A 75 9.02 -2.17 18.16
CA LEU A 75 9.74 -0.94 17.82
C LEU A 75 9.66 -0.58 16.33
N ILE A 76 8.99 -1.40 15.50
CA ILE A 76 8.81 -1.13 14.07
C ILE A 76 8.03 0.17 13.83
N LEU A 77 6.93 0.40 14.56
CA LEU A 77 6.16 1.65 14.40
C LEU A 77 7.03 2.89 14.67
N PRO A 78 7.69 3.01 15.83
CA PRO A 78 8.61 4.11 16.12
C PRO A 78 9.70 4.28 15.06
N ALA A 79 10.32 3.17 14.61
CA ALA A 79 11.38 3.21 13.61
C ALA A 79 10.89 3.68 12.23
N LEU A 80 9.70 3.23 11.80
CA LEU A 80 9.08 3.65 10.55
C LEU A 80 8.75 5.15 10.59
N PHE A 81 8.06 5.62 11.63
CA PHE A 81 7.77 7.04 11.75
C PHE A 81 9.05 7.88 11.86
N GLY A 82 10.04 7.44 12.63
CA GLY A 82 11.36 8.09 12.72
C GLY A 82 12.06 8.21 11.37
N SER A 83 12.02 7.15 10.55
CA SER A 83 12.59 7.18 9.19
C SER A 83 11.89 8.16 8.26
N VAL A 84 10.55 8.24 8.34
CA VAL A 84 9.75 9.16 7.53
C VAL A 84 10.02 10.61 7.96
N PHE A 85 10.05 10.90 9.26
CA PHE A 85 10.40 12.22 9.76
C PHE A 85 11.82 12.63 9.36
N GLY A 86 12.78 11.71 9.45
CA GLY A 86 14.15 11.94 9.00
C GLY A 86 14.24 12.28 7.51
N GLN A 87 13.51 11.56 6.65
CA GLN A 87 13.45 11.85 5.21
C GLN A 87 12.82 13.22 4.91
N VAL A 88 11.74 13.57 5.60
CA VAL A 88 11.08 14.88 5.43
C VAL A 88 12.03 16.02 5.84
N PHE A 89 12.74 15.89 6.95
CA PHE A 89 13.71 16.90 7.39
C PHE A 89 14.91 17.04 6.45
N TYR A 90 15.44 15.93 5.93
CA TYR A 90 16.53 15.97 4.94
C TYR A 90 16.11 16.68 3.65
N LYS A 91 14.86 16.46 3.21
CA LYS A 91 14.31 17.03 1.98
C LYS A 91 13.91 18.51 2.11
N ILE A 92 13.72 19.03 3.32
CA ILE A 92 13.44 20.46 3.58
C ILE A 92 14.74 21.29 3.65
N LYS A 93 15.87 20.65 3.95
CA LYS A 93 17.17 21.32 4.10
C LYS A 93 17.93 21.51 2.77
N ASN A 94 17.53 20.78 1.72
CA ASN A 94 17.98 20.95 0.33
C ASN A 94 16.87 21.59 -0.50
#